data_AF-A0A1V5TK93-F1
#
_entry.id   AF-A0A1V5TK93-F1
#
_cell.length_a   1.000
_cell.length_b   1.000
_cell.length_c   1.000
_cell.angle_alpha   90.00
_cell.angle_beta   90.00
_cell.angle_gamma   90.00
#
_symmetry.space_group_name_H-M   'P 1'
#
loop_
_entity.id
_entity.type
_entity.pdbx_description
1 polymer ?
#
loop_
_entity_poly.entity_id
_entity_poly.type
_entity_poly.pdbx_seq_one_letter_code
_entity_poly.pdbx_strand_id
1 'polypeptide(L)'
;MSAYLKQEFDFIERTKTIIEQYDAIKDSKKYEVTLFMNCFIGLLILPQQHWYDKLPDIGISEKEWGISPDDISFIKKCEKKDINNISRHLRNSISHYRFTAFKDDSNNISKISFHDNNKHDVKTFEATLSVSSLKKFVFRFSELLCDIMKKEKIEL
;
A
#
# COMPACT_ATOMS: atom_id res chain seq x y z
N MET A 1 -17.51 -18.76 16.47
CA MET A 1 -16.89 -17.58 17.12
C MET A 1 -15.80 -17.05 16.20
N SER A 2 -15.67 -15.73 16.05
CA SER A 2 -14.58 -15.15 15.27
C SER A 2 -13.27 -15.21 16.06
N ALA A 3 -12.15 -15.49 15.38
CA ALA A 3 -10.80 -15.37 15.95
C ALA A 3 -10.30 -13.91 16.00
N TYR A 4 -11.10 -12.97 15.46
CA TYR A 4 -10.86 -11.54 15.50
C TYR A 4 -11.87 -10.89 16.46
N LEU A 5 -11.37 -10.13 17.43
CA LEU A 5 -12.17 -9.34 18.37
C LEU A 5 -12.64 -8.03 17.72
N LYS A 6 -11.75 -7.41 16.94
CA LYS A 6 -12.03 -6.22 16.12
C LYS A 6 -11.59 -6.52 14.69
N GLN A 7 -12.50 -7.10 13.89
CA GLN A 7 -12.23 -7.68 12.57
C GLN A 7 -11.17 -6.94 11.74
N GLU A 8 -11.37 -5.66 11.46
CA GLU A 8 -10.48 -4.87 10.58
C GLU A 8 -9.15 -4.50 11.26
N PHE A 9 -9.21 -4.08 12.52
CA PHE A 9 -8.01 -3.68 13.30
C PHE A 9 -7.08 -4.87 13.50
N ASP A 10 -7.63 -6.00 13.96
CA ASP A 10 -6.85 -7.20 14.22
C ASP A 10 -6.30 -7.79 12.91
N PHE A 11 -7.01 -7.62 11.78
CA PHE A 11 -6.49 -8.00 10.48
C PHE A 11 -5.27 -7.18 10.09
N ILE A 12 -5.34 -5.84 10.22
CA ILE A 12 -4.21 -4.95 9.92
C ILE A 12 -3.00 -5.30 10.79
N GLU A 13 -3.19 -5.39 12.10
CA GLU A 13 -2.10 -5.65 13.04
C GLU A 13 -1.46 -7.02 12.81
N ARG A 14 -2.26 -8.08 12.64
CA ARG A 14 -1.71 -9.41 12.32
C ARG A 14 -1.00 -9.44 10.98
N THR A 15 -1.47 -8.69 9.98
CA THR A 15 -0.83 -8.63 8.66
C THR A 15 0.53 -7.92 8.73
N LYS A 16 0.65 -6.84 9.53
CA LYS A 16 1.95 -6.21 9.81
C LYS A 16 2.90 -7.19 10.49
N THR A 17 2.42 -7.92 11.51
CA THR A 17 3.21 -8.94 12.20
C THR A 17 3.68 -10.06 11.26
N ILE A 18 2.87 -10.47 10.28
CA ILE A 18 3.29 -11.48 9.27
C ILE A 18 4.50 -10.97 8.47
N ILE A 19 4.49 -9.71 8.03
CA ILE A 19 5.61 -9.11 7.29
C ILE A 19 6.88 -9.12 8.16
N GLU A 20 6.77 -8.67 9.41
CA GLU A 20 7.89 -8.60 10.35
C GLU A 20 8.46 -9.99 10.70
N GLN A 21 7.58 -10.95 10.98
CA GLN A 21 7.97 -12.33 11.27
C GLN A 21 8.72 -12.95 10.09
N TYR A 22 8.20 -12.75 8.87
CA TYR A 22 8.86 -13.30 7.70
C TYR A 22 10.20 -12.61 7.45
N ASP A 23 10.30 -11.30 7.63
CA ASP A 23 11.56 -10.55 7.55
C ASP A 23 12.61 -11.07 8.57
N ALA A 24 12.19 -11.57 9.74
CA ALA A 24 13.07 -12.18 10.75
C ALA A 24 13.55 -13.61 10.42
N ILE A 25 12.87 -14.34 9.52
CA ILE A 25 13.29 -15.70 9.12
C ILE A 25 14.61 -15.66 8.34
N LYS A 26 15.56 -16.49 8.79
CA LYS A 26 16.83 -16.75 8.09
C LYS A 26 16.69 -17.99 7.21
N ASP A 27 16.22 -17.82 5.98
CA ASP A 27 16.15 -18.87 4.96
C ASP A 27 16.87 -18.40 3.69
N SER A 28 17.57 -19.33 3.04
CA SER A 28 18.21 -19.17 1.73
C SER A 28 17.21 -18.94 0.58
N LYS A 29 15.96 -19.42 0.70
CA LYS A 29 14.90 -19.29 -0.31
C LYS A 29 13.75 -18.47 0.24
N LYS A 30 14.00 -17.18 0.38
CA LYS A 30 13.04 -16.20 0.87
C LYS A 30 12.33 -15.52 -0.30
N TYR A 31 11.01 -15.40 -0.20
CA TYR A 31 10.17 -14.70 -1.17
C TYR A 31 9.56 -13.45 -0.53
N GLU A 32 10.39 -12.66 0.14
CA GLU A 32 9.94 -11.55 1.01
C GLU A 32 9.15 -10.50 0.23
N VAL A 33 9.55 -10.21 -1.00
CA VAL A 33 8.82 -9.23 -1.83
C VAL A 33 7.49 -9.80 -2.30
N THR A 34 7.42 -11.09 -2.64
CA THR A 34 6.16 -11.74 -3.02
C THR A 34 5.19 -11.82 -1.85
N LEU A 35 5.65 -12.22 -0.66
CA LEU A 35 4.83 -12.21 0.54
C LEU A 35 4.37 -10.78 0.87
N PHE A 36 5.29 -9.81 0.79
CA PHE A 36 4.97 -8.41 1.00
C PHE A 36 3.86 -7.96 0.05
N MET A 37 3.91 -8.30 -1.25
CA MET A 37 2.85 -7.96 -2.20
C MET A 37 1.51 -8.60 -1.82
N ASN A 38 1.50 -9.84 -1.34
CA ASN A 38 0.27 -10.49 -0.85
C ASN A 38 -0.30 -9.75 0.37
N CYS A 39 0.55 -9.37 1.33
CA CYS A 39 0.13 -8.58 2.48
C CYS A 39 -0.32 -7.17 2.09
N PHE A 40 0.36 -6.54 1.13
CA PHE A 40 0.06 -5.20 0.63
C PHE A 40 -1.34 -5.14 0.01
N ILE A 41 -1.73 -6.17 -0.76
CA ILE A 41 -3.10 -6.33 -1.26
C ILE A 41 -4.10 -6.33 -0.12
N GLY A 42 -3.87 -7.16 0.92
CA GLY A 42 -4.76 -7.23 2.08
C GLY A 42 -4.90 -5.89 2.80
N LEU A 43 -3.78 -5.19 3.00
CA LEU A 43 -3.74 -3.89 3.69
C LEU A 43 -4.32 -2.73 2.86
N LEU A 44 -4.32 -2.82 1.54
CA LEU A 44 -4.95 -1.80 0.69
C LEU A 44 -6.45 -2.04 0.45
N ILE A 45 -6.87 -3.31 0.32
CA ILE A 45 -8.25 -3.65 -0.06
C ILE A 45 -9.20 -3.63 1.14
N LEU A 46 -8.81 -4.23 2.26
CA LEU A 46 -9.74 -4.43 3.39
C LEU A 46 -10.16 -3.14 4.10
N PRO A 47 -9.26 -2.18 4.34
CA PRO A 47 -9.65 -0.91 4.97
C PRO A 47 -10.48 -0.02 4.02
N GLN A 48 -10.52 -0.35 2.72
CA GLN A 48 -11.06 0.53 1.71
C GLN A 48 -12.59 0.57 1.62
N GLN A 49 -13.31 -0.47 2.06
CA GLN A 49 -14.79 -0.45 1.98
C GLN A 49 -15.44 0.51 2.98
N HIS A 50 -14.81 0.76 4.14
CA HIS A 50 -15.41 1.55 5.22
C HIS A 50 -14.66 2.84 5.58
N TRP A 51 -13.35 2.93 5.28
CA TRP A 51 -12.50 4.00 5.83
C TRP A 51 -11.93 4.96 4.79
N TYR A 52 -12.20 4.71 3.50
CA TYR A 52 -11.56 5.46 2.44
C TYR A 52 -12.01 6.91 2.33
N ASP A 53 -13.31 7.15 2.52
CA ASP A 53 -13.89 8.49 2.53
C ASP A 53 -13.39 9.33 3.72
N LYS A 54 -12.72 8.68 4.68
CA LYS A 54 -12.10 9.30 5.87
C LYS A 54 -10.60 9.51 5.70
N LEU A 55 -10.00 9.09 4.58
CA LEU A 55 -8.59 9.34 4.32
C LEU A 55 -8.36 10.83 4.08
N PRO A 56 -7.32 11.41 4.70
CA PRO A 56 -7.06 12.82 4.59
C PRO A 56 -6.36 13.16 3.26
N ASP A 57 -6.63 14.34 2.72
CA ASP A 57 -5.98 14.89 1.53
C ASP A 57 -4.58 15.46 1.86
N ILE A 58 -3.72 14.64 2.47
CA ILE A 58 -2.35 15.00 2.84
C ILE A 58 -1.42 14.69 1.67
N GLY A 59 -0.58 15.65 1.27
CA GLY A 59 0.41 15.46 0.21
C GLY A 59 1.41 14.34 0.54
N ILE A 60 1.75 13.55 -0.48
CA ILE A 60 2.78 12.50 -0.36
C ILE A 60 4.16 13.14 -0.17
N SER A 61 5.02 12.50 0.63
CA SER A 61 6.42 12.88 0.73
C SER A 61 7.29 11.68 1.09
N GLU A 62 8.54 11.68 0.63
CA GLU A 62 9.47 10.59 0.91
C GLU A 62 9.74 10.46 2.42
N LYS A 63 9.86 11.60 3.11
CA LYS A 63 10.14 11.65 4.55
C LYS A 63 9.03 10.99 5.36
N GLU A 64 7.77 11.32 5.09
CA GLU A 64 6.65 10.82 5.88
C GLU A 64 6.16 9.47 5.37
N TRP A 65 6.00 9.33 4.07
CA TRP A 65 5.28 8.23 3.43
C TRP A 65 6.18 7.28 2.63
N GLY A 66 7.46 7.60 2.48
CA GLY A 66 8.40 6.79 1.70
C GLY A 66 8.27 6.93 0.19
N ILE A 67 7.29 7.70 -0.30
CA ILE A 67 7.06 7.94 -1.72
C ILE A 67 7.33 9.42 -1.99
N SER A 68 8.29 9.72 -2.85
CA SER A 68 8.50 11.06 -3.38
C SER A 68 7.43 11.38 -4.43
N PRO A 69 6.96 12.64 -4.52
CA PRO A 69 6.19 13.07 -5.68
C PRO A 69 6.86 12.74 -7.03
N ASP A 70 8.19 12.68 -7.07
CA ASP A 70 8.95 12.39 -8.30
C ASP A 70 8.91 10.91 -8.70
N ASP A 71 8.59 10.00 -7.77
CA ASP A 71 8.38 8.59 -8.08
C ASP A 71 7.11 8.36 -8.91
N ILE A 72 6.22 9.37 -8.98
CA ILE A 72 4.96 9.37 -9.71
C ILE A 72 5.17 10.11 -11.02
N SER A 73 5.43 9.35 -12.08
CA SER A 73 5.66 9.87 -13.43
C SER A 73 4.39 10.40 -14.09
N PHE A 74 3.22 9.87 -13.71
CA PHE A 74 1.95 10.34 -14.23
C PHE A 74 0.83 10.24 -13.20
N ILE A 75 0.01 11.29 -13.13
CA ILE A 75 -1.29 11.28 -12.46
C ILE A 75 -2.23 12.18 -13.28
N LYS A 76 -3.50 11.80 -13.41
CA LYS A 76 -4.47 12.57 -14.20
C LYS A 76 -4.59 14.00 -13.66
N LYS A 77 -4.72 15.00 -14.54
CA LYS A 77 -4.61 16.43 -14.20
C LYS A 77 -5.52 16.92 -13.07
N CYS A 78 -6.67 16.29 -12.86
CA CYS A 78 -7.63 16.68 -11.82
C CYS A 78 -7.37 16.02 -10.45
N GLU A 79 -6.28 15.28 -10.29
CA GLU A 79 -5.93 14.62 -9.04
C GLU A 79 -4.59 15.12 -8.49
N LYS A 80 -4.51 15.17 -7.17
CA LYS A 80 -3.32 15.59 -6.45
C LYS A 80 -2.51 14.36 -6.05
N LYS A 81 -1.20 14.54 -5.84
CA LYS A 81 -0.31 13.51 -5.29
C LYS A 81 -0.47 13.44 -3.77
N ASP A 82 -1.64 13.00 -3.30
CA ASP A 82 -1.99 12.86 -1.89
C ASP A 82 -2.29 11.40 -1.49
N ILE A 83 -2.37 11.13 -0.19
CA ILE A 83 -2.56 9.76 0.32
C ILE A 83 -3.83 9.13 -0.23
N ASN A 84 -4.90 9.91 -0.34
CA ASN A 84 -6.16 9.46 -0.89
C ASN A 84 -5.99 9.02 -2.35
N ASN A 85 -5.47 9.84 -3.27
CA ASN A 85 -5.36 9.43 -4.67
C ASN A 85 -4.31 8.34 -4.89
N ILE A 86 -3.18 8.41 -4.17
CA ILE A 86 -2.08 7.45 -4.35
C ILE A 86 -2.47 6.05 -3.84
N SER A 87 -3.09 5.93 -2.66
CA SER A 87 -3.56 4.63 -2.18
C SER A 87 -4.63 4.02 -3.11
N ARG A 88 -5.46 4.86 -3.76
CA ARG A 88 -6.51 4.43 -4.70
C ARG A 88 -5.88 3.77 -5.90
N HIS A 89 -4.92 4.47 -6.49
CA HIS A 89 -4.26 4.01 -7.70
C HIS A 89 -3.38 2.79 -7.46
N LEU A 90 -2.65 2.73 -6.34
CA LEU A 90 -1.88 1.53 -5.99
C LEU A 90 -2.80 0.33 -5.82
N ARG A 91 -3.94 0.49 -5.14
CA ARG A 91 -4.94 -0.58 -5.01
C ARG A 91 -5.46 -1.03 -6.36
N ASN A 92 -5.93 -0.10 -7.19
CA ASN A 92 -6.47 -0.41 -8.50
C ASN A 92 -5.43 -1.12 -9.38
N SER A 93 -4.20 -0.63 -9.35
CA SER A 93 -3.09 -1.22 -10.08
C SER A 93 -2.93 -2.69 -9.68
N ILE A 94 -2.88 -2.99 -8.39
CA ILE A 94 -2.65 -4.35 -7.92
C ILE A 94 -3.90 -5.24 -8.12
N SER A 95 -5.11 -4.73 -7.87
CA SER A 95 -6.35 -5.51 -8.06
C SER A 95 -6.60 -5.89 -9.51
N HIS A 96 -6.06 -5.12 -10.45
CA HIS A 96 -6.14 -5.39 -11.88
C HIS A 96 -4.87 -6.01 -12.46
N TYR A 97 -3.91 -6.43 -11.61
CA TYR A 97 -2.63 -7.00 -12.03
C TYR A 97 -1.83 -6.10 -12.98
N ARG A 98 -1.90 -4.79 -12.77
CA ARG A 98 -1.25 -3.72 -13.53
C ARG A 98 0.04 -3.25 -12.85
N PHE A 99 0.93 -4.19 -12.58
CA PHE A 99 2.24 -3.90 -12.00
C PHE A 99 3.32 -4.80 -12.58
N THR A 100 4.57 -4.38 -12.49
CA THR A 100 5.73 -5.14 -12.96
C THR A 100 6.88 -5.00 -11.97
N ALA A 101 7.45 -6.12 -11.55
CA ALA A 101 8.60 -6.17 -10.66
C ALA A 101 9.91 -6.15 -11.45
N PHE A 102 10.83 -5.29 -11.04
CA PHE A 102 12.16 -5.15 -11.63
C PHE A 102 13.23 -5.59 -10.64
N LYS A 103 14.30 -6.17 -11.19
CA LYS A 103 15.42 -6.67 -10.40
C LYS A 103 16.57 -5.67 -10.34
N ASP A 104 17.35 -5.73 -9.26
CA ASP A 104 18.68 -5.11 -9.20
C ASP A 104 19.76 -6.01 -9.81
N ASP A 105 21.00 -5.52 -9.79
CA ASP A 105 22.19 -6.23 -10.27
C ASP A 105 22.49 -7.52 -9.49
N SER A 106 21.92 -7.66 -8.29
CA SER A 106 22.01 -8.86 -7.46
C SER A 106 20.84 -9.83 -7.71
N ASN A 107 20.05 -9.61 -8.76
CA ASN A 107 18.90 -10.43 -9.17
C ASN A 107 17.76 -10.46 -8.13
N ASN A 108 17.74 -9.51 -7.19
CA ASN A 108 16.67 -9.34 -6.19
C ASN A 108 15.63 -8.35 -6.70
N ILE A 109 14.36 -8.54 -6.34
CA ILE A 109 13.31 -7.56 -6.68
C ILE A 109 13.58 -6.28 -5.89
N SER A 110 13.83 -5.17 -6.60
CA SER A 110 14.23 -3.90 -6.00
C SER A 110 13.21 -2.78 -6.23
N LYS A 111 12.48 -2.83 -7.34
CA LYS A 111 11.49 -1.83 -7.73
C LYS A 111 10.24 -2.48 -8.31
N ILE A 112 9.11 -1.81 -8.16
CA ILE A 112 7.83 -2.22 -8.74
C ILE A 112 7.23 -1.01 -9.45
N SER A 113 6.94 -1.17 -10.74
CA SER A 113 6.15 -0.20 -11.50
C SER A 113 4.67 -0.54 -11.38
N PHE A 114 3.84 0.49 -11.22
CA PHE A 114 2.39 0.41 -11.14
C PHE A 114 1.79 1.31 -12.20
N HIS A 115 0.69 0.87 -12.81
CA HIS A 115 -0.12 1.74 -13.65
C HIS A 115 -1.61 1.52 -13.38
N ASP A 116 -2.39 2.59 -13.48
CA ASP A 116 -3.85 2.52 -13.37
C ASP A 116 -4.51 3.18 -14.56
N ASN A 117 -5.62 2.58 -15.01
CA ASN A 117 -6.42 3.03 -16.12
C ASN A 117 -7.88 3.19 -15.66
N ASN A 118 -8.58 4.16 -16.24
CA ASN A 118 -10.01 4.30 -16.03
C ASN A 118 -10.81 3.18 -16.74
N LYS A 119 -12.14 3.24 -16.65
CA LYS A 119 -13.06 2.26 -17.27
C LYS A 119 -12.99 2.21 -18.79
N HIS A 120 -12.41 3.23 -19.43
CA HIS A 120 -12.21 3.32 -20.88
C HIS A 120 -10.77 2.99 -21.28
N ASP A 121 -10.02 2.34 -20.39
CA ASP A 121 -8.62 1.95 -20.55
C ASP A 121 -7.65 3.12 -20.80
N VAL A 122 -8.04 4.34 -20.42
CA VAL A 122 -7.17 5.51 -20.48
C VAL A 122 -6.32 5.57 -19.21
N LYS A 123 -5.00 5.67 -19.38
CA LYS A 123 -4.04 5.81 -18.28
C LYS A 123 -4.41 7.00 -17.38
N THR A 124 -4.46 6.74 -16.07
CA THR A 124 -4.74 7.71 -15.01
C THR A 124 -3.62 7.86 -14.00
N PHE A 125 -2.73 6.86 -13.90
CA PHE A 125 -1.62 6.87 -12.95
C PHE A 125 -0.47 6.01 -13.46
N GLU A 126 0.75 6.42 -13.14
CA GLU A 126 1.96 5.64 -13.31
C GLU A 126 2.98 6.05 -12.23
N ALA A 127 3.56 5.05 -11.57
CA ALA A 127 4.62 5.25 -10.59
C ALA A 127 5.57 4.06 -10.58
N THR A 128 6.84 4.31 -10.25
CA THR A 128 7.83 3.25 -10.04
C THR A 128 8.45 3.44 -8.67
N LEU A 129 8.20 2.48 -7.78
CA LEU A 129 8.52 2.59 -6.36
C LEU A 129 9.55 1.54 -5.99
N SER A 130 10.53 1.92 -5.17
CA SER A 130 11.42 0.94 -4.55
C SER A 130 10.66 0.07 -3.55
N VAL A 131 11.13 -1.16 -3.31
CA VAL A 131 10.53 -2.04 -2.30
C VAL A 131 10.59 -1.41 -0.90
N SER A 132 11.67 -0.69 -0.56
CA SER A 132 11.79 0.01 0.72
C SER A 132 10.79 1.16 0.87
N SER A 133 10.60 1.95 -0.20
CA SER A 133 9.57 2.99 -0.28
C SER A 133 8.16 2.42 -0.05
N LEU A 134 7.85 1.31 -0.73
CA LEU A 134 6.56 0.63 -0.58
C LEU A 134 6.35 0.09 0.83
N LYS A 135 7.34 -0.57 1.42
CA LYS A 135 7.25 -1.05 2.81
C LYS A 135 6.92 0.12 3.74
N LYS A 136 7.68 1.21 3.67
CA LYS A 136 7.43 2.41 4.48
C LYS A 136 6.03 2.96 4.29
N PHE A 137 5.58 3.10 3.04
CA PHE A 137 4.22 3.56 2.74
C PHE A 137 3.17 2.67 3.40
N VAL A 138 3.28 1.34 3.27
CA VAL A 138 2.31 0.38 3.81
C VAL A 138 2.23 0.44 5.32
N PHE A 139 3.37 0.49 6.01
CA PHE A 139 3.37 0.59 7.47
C PHE A 139 2.72 1.89 7.94
N ARG A 140 3.08 3.03 7.35
CA ARG A 140 2.50 4.35 7.70
C ARG A 140 1.01 4.44 7.36
N PHE A 141 0.61 3.89 6.21
CA PHE A 141 -0.79 3.84 5.80
C PHE A 141 -1.62 2.98 6.75
N SER A 142 -1.08 1.84 7.19
CA SER A 142 -1.73 0.96 8.16
C SER A 142 -1.90 1.65 9.52
N GLU A 143 -0.91 2.40 9.98
CA GLU A 143 -1.00 3.20 11.21
C GLU A 143 -2.09 4.27 11.11
N LEU A 144 -2.12 5.02 10.01
CA LEU A 144 -3.15 6.03 9.73
C LEU A 144 -4.56 5.41 9.80
N LEU A 145 -4.76 4.25 9.17
CA LEU A 145 -6.04 3.55 9.20
C LEU A 145 -6.45 3.14 10.61
N CYS A 146 -5.51 2.56 11.37
CA CYS A 146 -5.74 2.23 12.78
C CYS A 146 -6.13 3.46 13.60
N ASP A 147 -5.54 4.62 13.34
CA ASP A 147 -5.86 5.86 14.06
C ASP A 147 -7.22 6.44 13.66
N ILE A 148 -7.60 6.37 12.39
CA ILE A 148 -8.96 6.69 11.92
C ILE A 148 -9.97 5.79 12.65
N MET A 149 -9.75 4.47 12.65
CA MET A 149 -10.65 3.51 13.31
C MET A 149 -10.79 3.75 14.81
N LYS A 150 -9.73 4.18 15.49
CA LYS A 150 -9.76 4.49 16.93
C LYS A 150 -10.60 5.74 17.20
N LYS A 151 -10.41 6.83 16.44
CA LYS A 151 -11.17 8.07 16.61
C LYS A 151 -12.67 7.84 16.46
N GLU A 152 -13.04 7.09 15.43
CA GLU A 152 -14.44 6.79 15.09
C GLU A 152 -15.14 5.86 16.09
N LYS A 153 -14.39 5.06 16.86
CA LYS A 153 -14.94 4.25 17.96
C LYS A 153 -15.01 4.98 19.30
N ILE A 154 -14.42 6.18 19.42
CA ILE A 154 -14.54 7.05 20.60
C ILE A 154 -15.78 7.94 20.47
N GLU A 155 -16.29 8.14 19.26
CA GLU A 155 -17.48 8.97 18.95
C GLU A 155 -18.80 8.18 18.88
N LEU A 156 -18.78 6.87 19.18
CA LEU A 156 -19.93 5.97 19.29
C LEU A 156 -20.13 5.51 20.73
#